data_AF-A0A6B1D196-F1
#
_entry.id   AF-A0A6B1D196-F1
#
_cell.length_a   1.000
_cell.length_b   1.000
_cell.length_c   1.000
_cell.angle_alpha   90.00
_cell.angle_beta   90.00
_cell.angle_gamma   90.00
#
_symmetry.space_group_name_H-M   'P 1'
#
loop_
_entity.id
_entity.type
_entity.pdbx_description
1 polymer ?
#
loop_
_entity_poly.entity_id
_entity_poly.type
_entity_poly.pdbx_seq_one_letter_code
_entity_poly.pdbx_strand_id
1 'polypeptide(L)' 'MPAHVIATAGEIPPGGRKIVTVNGREIGVFNLDGAYYALRNICPH' A
#
# COMPACT_ATOMS: atom_id res chain seq x y z
N MET A 1 -14.20 -3.84 -11.42
CA MET A 1 -13.67 -3.56 -10.07
C MET A 1 -13.10 -2.15 -10.08
N PRO A 2 -13.53 -1.23 -9.20
CA PRO A 2 -13.00 0.13 -9.20
C PRO A 2 -11.54 0.14 -8.70
N ALA A 3 -10.69 0.91 -9.36
CA ALA A 3 -9.32 1.16 -8.94
C ALA A 3 -9.25 2.43 -8.07
N HIS A 4 -8.31 2.47 -7.12
CA HIS A 4 -8.03 3.63 -6.28
C HIS A 4 -6.61 4.14 -6.53
N VAL A 5 -6.46 5.44 -6.78
CA VAL A 5 -5.13 6.07 -6.89
C VAL A 5 -4.58 6.29 -5.49
N ILE A 6 -3.47 5.63 -5.15
CA ILE A 6 -2.90 5.64 -3.80
C ILE A 6 -1.71 6.59 -3.66
N ALA A 7 -0.81 6.56 -4.62
CA ALA A 7 0.45 7.30 -4.60
C ALA A 7 1.08 7.29 -6.00
N THR A 8 1.94 8.25 -6.25
CA THR A 8 2.95 8.19 -7.29
C THR A 8 4.11 7.27 -6.88
N ALA A 9 4.83 6.72 -7.85
CA ALA A 9 5.91 5.77 -7.57
C ALA A 9 7.03 6.35 -6.67
N GLY A 10 7.29 7.66 -6.78
CA GLY A 10 8.31 8.34 -5.98
C GLY A 10 7.95 8.57 -4.50
N GLU A 11 6.66 8.50 -4.15
CA GLU A 11 6.21 8.62 -2.76
C GLU A 11 6.49 7.35 -1.94
N ILE A 12 6.68 6.20 -2.59
CA ILE A 12 7.00 4.93 -1.94
C ILE A 12 8.25 4.37 -2.62
N PRO A 13 9.47 4.81 -2.22
CA PRO A 13 10.72 4.31 -2.77
C PRO A 13 10.92 2.82 -2.43
N PRO A 14 11.84 2.09 -3.11
CA PRO A 14 12.19 0.72 -2.75
C PRO A 14 12.52 0.57 -1.25
N GLY A 15 11.96 -0.46 -0.61
CA GLY A 15 12.01 -0.67 0.84
C GLY A 15 11.01 0.18 1.65
N GLY A 16 10.33 1.11 1.00
CA GLY A 16 9.34 1.99 1.61
C GLY A 16 7.95 1.37 1.74
N ARG A 17 7.12 2.02 2.56
CA ARG A 17 5.70 1.69 2.71
C ARG A 17 4.83 2.93 2.90
N LYS A 18 3.55 2.81 2.54
CA LYS A 18 2.49 3.79 2.84
C LYS A 18 1.28 3.06 3.40
N ILE A 19 0.72 3.57 4.50
CA ILE A 19 -0.56 3.09 5.03
C ILE A 19 -1.64 4.05 4.56
N VAL A 20 -2.71 3.51 3.98
CA VAL A 20 -3.83 4.29 3.45
C VAL A 20 -5.17 3.68 3.87
N THR A 21 -6.19 4.51 3.94
CA THR A 21 -7.56 4.06 4.20
C THR A 21 -8.34 4.03 2.89
N VAL A 22 -8.84 2.85 2.51
CA VAL A 22 -9.66 2.64 1.32
C VAL A 22 -10.98 1.99 1.73
N ASN A 23 -12.10 2.66 1.46
CA ASN A 23 -13.44 2.17 1.84
C ASN A 23 -13.52 1.74 3.33
N GLY A 24 -12.93 2.53 4.22
CA GLY A 24 -12.91 2.27 5.67
C GLY A 24 -11.97 1.15 6.13
N ARG A 25 -11.09 0.64 5.25
CA ARG A 25 -10.10 -0.39 5.58
C ARG A 25 -8.70 0.17 5.46
N GLU A 26 -7.85 -0.09 6.46
CA GLU A 26 -6.42 0.23 6.36
C GLU A 26 -5.69 -0.80 5.49
N ILE A 27 -4.95 -0.30 4.52
CA ILE A 27 -4.15 -1.06 3.57
C ILE A 27 -2.72 -0.56 3.65
N GLY A 28 -1.77 -1.48 3.89
CA GLY A 28 -0.35 -1.22 3.72
C GLY A 28 0.07 -1.48 2.29
N VAL A 29 0.64 -0.48 1.63
CA VAL A 29 1.30 -0.60 0.33
C VAL A 29 2.80 -0.61 0.55
N PHE A 30 3.48 -1.61 0.01
CA PHE A 30 4.91 -1.86 0.18
C PHE A 30 5.59 -1.88 -1.18
N ASN A 31 6.75 -1.26 -1.28
CA ASN A 31 7.61 -1.34 -2.46
C ASN A 31 8.79 -2.26 -2.13
N LEU A 32 8.82 -3.45 -2.73
CA LEU A 32 9.94 -4.39 -2.65
C LEU A 32 10.69 -4.31 -3.97
N ASP A 33 11.82 -3.59 -3.98
CA ASP A 33 12.72 -3.46 -5.14
C ASP A 33 12.04 -3.09 -6.47
N GLY A 34 11.03 -2.21 -6.42
CA GLY A 34 10.27 -1.73 -7.57
C GLY A 34 8.95 -2.45 -7.81
N ALA A 35 8.69 -3.56 -7.12
CA ALA A 35 7.42 -4.26 -7.15
C ALA A 35 6.52 -3.81 -5.99
N TYR A 36 5.24 -3.53 -6.28
CA TYR A 36 4.29 -3.04 -5.30
C TYR A 36 3.35 -4.13 -4.81
N TYR A 37 3.19 -4.23 -3.49
CA TYR A 37 2.32 -5.18 -2.82
C TYR A 37 1.37 -4.43 -1.89
N ALA A 38 0.11 -4.86 -1.84
CA ALA A 38 -0.90 -4.28 -0.96
C ALA A 38 -1.52 -5.36 -0.08
N LEU A 39 -1.48 -5.15 1.23
CA LEU A 39 -2.03 -6.05 2.24
C LEU A 39 -2.91 -5.27 3.20
N ARG A 40 -3.90 -5.93 3.84
CA ARG A 40 -4.62 -5.29 4.95
C ARG A 40 -3.62 -4.99 6.08
N ASN A 41 -3.70 -3.78 6.63
CA ASN A 41 -2.91 -3.38 7.79
C ASN A 41 -3.57 -3.95 9.06
N ILE A 42 -3.55 -5.27 9.19
CA ILE A 42 -4.09 -5.99 10.35
C ILE A 42 -3.13 -7.12 10.70
N CYS A 43 -2.80 -7.26 11.98
CA CYS A 43 -2.14 -8.45 12.50
C CYS A 43 -3.23 -9.49 12.81
N PRO A 44 -3.21 -10.66 12.17
CA PRO A 44 -4.19 -11.72 12.43
C PRO A 44 -3.79 -12.64 13.58
N HIS A 45 -2.55 -12.55 14.08
CA HIS A 45 -2.16 -13.10 15.37
C HIS A 45 -2.76 -12.25 16.48
#